data_AF-A0A9N8Z8G9-F1
#
_entry.id   AF-A0A9N8Z8G9-F1
#
_cell.length_a   1.000
_cell.length_b   1.000
_cell.length_c   1.000
_cell.angle_alpha   90.00
_cell.angle_beta   90.00
_cell.angle_gamma   90.00
#
_symmetry.space_group_name_H-M   'P 1'
#
loop_
_entity.id
_entity.type
_entity.pdbx_description
1 polymer ?
#
loop_
_entity_poly.entity_id
_entity_poly.type
_entity_poly.pdbx_seq_one_letter_code
_entity_poly.pdbx_strand_id
1 'polypeptide(L)'
;MSHQREKLEIIVHPPSPSLTSNTSESDPEISPSSPPNGDFFLRRHSERDVTVTTDNSTQTAQVKKKNDCCSRTCHKIKRVNEILTWVRLIVALTLYLLIAVDVIHIRKNKDKKFWVEVLTQLTNIEFTFLTLLMQPKRLINLPRAARIWWWNTKNTTFFNKVKFRRSAISQDIQVDLEGNNYSNYLQESKKPPDYIRELQRKVHESYNWYNYEDSLSEESEKMEQRKEIICSPSKLFFILILWNIGCLSQYGICVILWFLPQKQRPELPYIILSAITVFCEVITFIL
;
A
#
# COMPACT_ATOMS: atom_id res chain seq x y z
N MET A 1 -6.16 51.33 -46.06
CA MET A 1 -5.67 50.63 -44.86
C MET A 1 -4.73 49.54 -45.31
N SER A 2 -3.44 49.70 -45.02
CA SER A 2 -2.34 48.84 -45.50
C SER A 2 -2.19 47.61 -44.61
N HIS A 3 -2.27 46.41 -45.20
CA HIS A 3 -1.96 45.16 -44.53
C HIS A 3 -0.45 44.91 -44.57
N GLN A 4 0.23 45.12 -43.46
CA GLN A 4 1.57 44.58 -43.25
C GLN A 4 1.47 43.08 -42.97
N ARG A 5 2.09 42.27 -43.83
CA ARG A 5 2.40 40.87 -43.56
C ARG A 5 3.74 40.81 -42.82
N GLU A 6 3.71 40.40 -41.56
CA GLU A 6 4.92 40.00 -40.83
C GLU A 6 5.51 38.74 -41.46
N LYS A 7 6.79 38.81 -41.80
CA LYS A 7 7.59 37.73 -42.36
C LYS A 7 8.31 37.06 -41.20
N LEU A 8 7.88 35.86 -40.81
CA LEU A 8 8.60 35.04 -39.83
C LEU A 8 9.89 34.49 -40.47
N GLU A 9 11.05 34.91 -39.96
CA GLU A 9 12.33 34.25 -40.21
C GLU A 9 12.51 33.10 -39.21
N ILE A 10 12.65 31.89 -39.73
CA ILE A 10 12.99 30.70 -38.97
C ILE A 10 14.51 30.63 -38.90
N ILE A 11 15.07 30.94 -37.74
CA ILE A 11 16.50 30.78 -37.44
C ILE A 11 16.72 29.30 -37.08
N VAL A 12 17.37 28.56 -37.98
CA VAL A 12 17.79 27.17 -37.75
C VAL A 12 19.17 27.20 -37.09
N HIS A 13 19.25 26.76 -35.83
CA HIS A 13 20.52 26.55 -35.16
C HIS A 13 21.17 25.22 -35.60
N PRO A 14 22.49 25.18 -35.82
CA PRO A 14 23.22 23.95 -36.13
C PRO A 14 23.37 23.03 -34.90
N PRO A 15 23.42 21.71 -35.09
CA PRO A 15 23.60 20.75 -34.00
C PRO A 15 25.03 20.80 -33.46
N SER A 16 25.16 20.74 -32.13
CA SER A 16 26.43 20.63 -31.42
C SER A 16 26.99 19.21 -31.51
N PRO A 17 28.33 19.03 -31.60
CA PRO A 17 28.96 17.73 -31.75
C PRO A 17 28.97 16.94 -30.43
N SER A 18 28.61 15.66 -30.52
CA SER A 18 28.70 14.67 -29.46
C SER A 18 30.15 14.25 -29.21
N LEU A 19 30.62 14.37 -27.96
CA LEU A 19 31.86 13.74 -27.51
C LEU A 19 31.66 12.24 -27.31
N THR A 20 32.35 11.45 -28.13
CA THR A 20 32.67 10.05 -27.93
C THR A 20 33.91 9.95 -27.04
N SER A 21 33.80 9.29 -25.88
CA SER A 21 34.97 8.82 -25.13
C SER A 21 35.02 7.30 -25.19
N ASN A 22 35.91 6.81 -26.04
CA ASN A 22 36.40 5.45 -26.06
C ASN A 22 37.14 5.15 -24.75
N THR A 23 36.94 3.96 -24.18
CA THR A 23 37.94 3.33 -23.31
C THR A 23 37.95 1.83 -23.60
N SER A 24 39.01 1.45 -24.31
CA SER A 24 39.59 0.12 -24.51
C SER A 24 39.86 -0.57 -23.16
N GLU A 25 39.42 -1.81 -22.95
CA GLU A 25 40.09 -3.07 -23.30
C GLU A 25 41.26 -3.41 -22.34
N SER A 26 41.07 -4.47 -21.53
CA SER A 26 42.06 -5.51 -21.21
C SER A 26 41.50 -6.51 -20.20
N ASP A 27 41.25 -7.74 -20.66
CA ASP A 27 41.25 -8.95 -19.83
C ASP A 27 42.73 -9.31 -19.45
N PRO A 28 42.97 -10.13 -18.41
CA PRO A 28 43.02 -11.58 -18.67
C PRO A 28 42.47 -12.49 -17.55
N GLU A 29 42.20 -13.71 -17.99
CA GLU A 29 41.92 -14.96 -17.27
C GLU A 29 42.69 -15.18 -15.96
N ILE A 30 41.98 -15.63 -14.92
CA ILE A 30 42.53 -16.49 -13.87
C ILE A 30 41.57 -17.66 -13.61
N SER A 31 42.15 -18.85 -13.65
CA SER A 31 41.53 -20.18 -13.53
C SER A 31 40.79 -20.45 -12.20
N PRO A 32 39.87 -21.42 -12.18
CA PRO A 32 39.16 -21.85 -10.97
C PRO A 32 40.05 -22.79 -10.14
N SER A 33 40.33 -22.41 -8.89
CA SER A 33 40.91 -23.30 -7.88
C SER A 33 39.84 -23.75 -6.91
N SER A 34 39.84 -25.05 -6.65
CA SER A 34 38.90 -25.82 -5.84
C SER A 34 38.89 -25.38 -4.37
N PRO A 35 37.75 -25.42 -3.66
CA PRO A 35 37.76 -25.36 -2.20
C PRO A 35 38.13 -26.74 -1.61
N PRO A 36 39.03 -26.81 -0.63
CA PRO A 36 39.32 -28.04 0.10
C PRO A 36 38.21 -28.32 1.14
N ASN A 37 37.82 -29.60 1.22
CA ASN A 37 37.07 -30.16 2.33
C ASN A 37 37.85 -29.93 3.63
N GLY A 38 37.41 -28.95 4.41
CA GLY A 38 37.85 -28.73 5.78
C GLY A 38 36.70 -29.06 6.73
N ASP A 39 36.76 -30.25 7.32
CA ASP A 39 35.94 -30.65 8.45
C ASP A 39 36.20 -29.71 9.63
N PHE A 40 35.42 -28.64 9.71
CA PHE A 40 35.45 -27.71 10.81
C PHE A 40 34.65 -28.33 11.97
N PHE A 41 35.33 -29.14 12.78
CA PHE A 41 34.87 -29.54 14.11
C PHE A 41 34.69 -28.26 14.95
N LEU A 42 33.46 -27.72 14.98
CA LEU A 42 33.06 -26.77 16.00
C LEU A 42 33.05 -27.48 17.35
N ARG A 43 34.20 -27.37 18.00
CA ARG A 43 34.46 -27.62 19.41
C ARG A 43 33.35 -26.96 20.22
N ARG A 44 32.39 -27.77 20.65
CA ARG A 44 31.30 -27.44 21.57
C ARG A 44 31.94 -26.92 22.86
N HIS A 45 32.08 -25.61 22.99
CA HIS A 45 32.41 -24.98 24.27
C HIS A 45 31.22 -25.24 25.20
N SER A 46 31.49 -26.04 26.23
CA SER A 46 30.62 -26.25 27.37
C SER A 46 30.33 -24.89 28.00
N GLU A 47 29.18 -24.30 27.68
CA GLU A 47 28.58 -23.25 28.48
C GLU A 47 28.34 -23.83 29.87
N ARG A 48 29.00 -23.24 30.86
CA ARG A 48 28.61 -23.43 32.26
C ARG A 48 27.27 -22.74 32.41
N ASP A 49 26.24 -23.52 32.70
CA ASP A 49 24.97 -23.03 33.22
C ASP A 49 25.23 -22.27 34.53
N VAL A 50 25.41 -20.96 34.41
CA VAL A 50 25.23 -20.04 35.53
C VAL A 50 23.76 -19.70 35.53
N THR A 51 22.99 -20.46 36.30
CA THR A 51 21.58 -20.17 36.58
C THR A 51 21.51 -18.90 37.42
N VAL A 52 21.54 -17.74 36.77
CA VAL A 52 21.18 -16.48 37.41
C VAL A 52 19.66 -16.44 37.49
N THR A 53 19.12 -16.86 38.63
CA THR A 53 17.73 -16.58 39.02
C THR A 53 17.59 -15.08 39.29
N THR A 54 17.48 -14.30 38.22
CA THR A 54 17.04 -12.91 38.31
C THR A 54 15.53 -12.91 38.45
N ASP A 55 15.03 -12.42 39.59
CA ASP A 55 13.60 -12.22 39.88
C ASP A 55 12.98 -11.20 38.91
N ASN A 56 12.68 -11.65 37.70
CA ASN A 56 12.18 -10.85 36.57
C ASN A 56 10.68 -10.51 36.64
N SER A 57 10.00 -10.86 37.74
CA SER A 57 8.55 -10.65 37.89
C SER A 57 8.17 -9.18 38.10
N THR A 58 9.09 -8.33 38.55
CA THR A 58 8.77 -6.92 38.88
C THR A 58 9.06 -5.94 37.74
N GLN A 59 10.03 -6.23 36.86
CA GLN A 59 10.35 -5.35 35.72
C GLN A 59 9.37 -5.46 34.54
N THR A 60 8.79 -6.63 34.32
CA THR A 60 7.80 -6.84 33.23
C THR A 60 6.49 -6.09 33.46
N ALA A 61 6.09 -5.87 34.72
CA ALA A 61 4.89 -5.12 35.07
C ALA A 61 5.00 -3.61 34.79
N GLN A 62 6.18 -3.00 34.95
CA GLN A 62 6.36 -1.57 34.70
C GLN A 62 6.49 -1.23 33.21
N VAL A 63 7.12 -2.09 32.40
CA VAL A 63 7.20 -1.89 30.94
C VAL A 63 5.82 -1.99 30.28
N LYS A 64 4.95 -2.88 30.77
CA LYS A 64 3.57 -3.01 30.26
C LYS A 64 2.74 -1.74 30.48
N LYS A 65 2.85 -1.13 31.67
CA LYS A 65 2.03 0.04 32.06
C LYS A 65 2.35 1.31 31.25
N LYS A 66 3.60 1.47 30.77
CA LYS A 66 4.01 2.64 29.98
C LYS A 66 3.50 2.59 28.53
N ASN A 67 3.35 1.39 27.97
CA ASN A 67 2.85 1.20 26.60
C ASN A 67 1.33 1.47 26.48
N ASP A 68 0.56 1.19 27.54
CA ASP A 68 -0.89 1.41 27.54
C ASP A 68 -1.29 2.90 27.50
N CYS A 69 -0.48 3.78 28.09
CA CYS A 69 -0.78 5.21 28.11
C CYS A 69 -0.60 5.86 26.73
N CYS A 70 0.41 5.45 25.97
CA CYS A 70 0.67 5.98 24.63
C CYS A 70 -0.38 5.50 23.61
N SER A 71 -0.85 4.26 23.77
CA SER A 71 -1.90 3.66 22.95
C SER A 71 -3.21 4.45 23.00
N ARG A 72 -3.67 4.81 24.21
CA ARG A 72 -4.94 5.54 24.39
C ARG A 72 -4.93 6.92 23.72
N THR A 73 -3.82 7.65 23.83
CA THR A 73 -3.70 8.98 23.22
C THR A 73 -3.66 8.89 21.70
N CYS A 74 -2.95 7.90 21.16
CA CYS A 74 -2.86 7.67 19.71
C CYS A 74 -4.23 7.31 19.10
N HIS A 75 -5.04 6.52 19.81
CA HIS A 75 -6.38 6.17 19.36
C HIS A 75 -7.34 7.38 19.32
N LYS A 76 -7.23 8.29 20.30
CA LYS A 76 -8.02 9.55 20.30
C LYS A 76 -7.62 10.44 19.13
N ILE A 77 -6.31 10.60 18.89
CA ILE A 77 -5.79 11.40 17.77
C ILE A 77 -6.28 10.83 16.42
N LYS A 78 -6.28 9.51 16.25
CA LYS A 78 -6.78 8.85 15.03
C LYS A 78 -8.24 9.22 14.73
N ARG A 79 -9.14 9.09 15.71
CA ARG A 79 -10.56 9.43 15.55
C ARG A 79 -10.77 10.92 15.28
N VAL A 80 -10.03 11.78 15.99
CA VAL A 80 -10.12 13.24 15.76
C VAL A 80 -9.67 13.56 14.34
N ASN A 81 -8.58 12.98 13.85
CA ASN A 81 -8.11 13.22 12.49
C ASN A 81 -9.12 12.77 11.42
N GLU A 82 -9.78 11.64 11.65
CA GLU A 82 -10.84 11.14 10.75
C GLU A 82 -12.04 12.10 10.70
N ILE A 83 -12.57 12.52 11.85
CA ILE A 83 -13.66 13.49 11.92
C ILE A 83 -13.25 14.83 11.29
N LEU A 84 -12.04 15.30 11.61
CA LEU A 84 -11.53 16.56 11.08
C LEU A 84 -11.42 16.52 9.55
N THR A 85 -11.01 15.39 8.99
CA THR A 85 -10.94 15.17 7.54
C THR A 85 -12.33 15.27 6.90
N TRP A 86 -13.35 14.63 7.48
CA TRP A 86 -14.72 14.69 6.98
C TRP A 86 -15.33 16.09 7.06
N VAL A 87 -15.23 16.74 8.23
CA VAL A 87 -15.72 18.10 8.41
C VAL A 87 -15.07 19.04 7.41
N ARG A 88 -13.76 18.89 7.21
CA ARG A 88 -12.99 19.77 6.34
C ARG A 88 -13.30 19.55 4.85
N LEU A 89 -13.51 18.30 4.43
CA LEU A 89 -14.04 17.96 3.11
C LEU A 89 -15.40 18.61 2.85
N ILE A 90 -16.33 18.50 3.81
CA ILE A 90 -17.67 19.10 3.70
C ILE A 90 -17.58 20.62 3.59
N VAL A 91 -16.73 21.25 4.40
CA VAL A 91 -16.53 22.71 4.36
C VAL A 91 -15.93 23.15 3.03
N ALA A 92 -14.90 22.46 2.51
CA ALA A 92 -14.29 22.76 1.22
C ALA A 92 -15.30 22.60 0.07
N LEU A 93 -16.08 21.52 0.07
CA LEU A 93 -17.13 21.27 -0.92
C LEU A 93 -18.23 22.33 -0.86
N THR A 94 -18.66 22.69 0.36
CA THR A 94 -19.70 23.70 0.58
C THR A 94 -19.24 25.07 0.11
N LEU A 95 -18.02 25.48 0.45
CA LEU A 95 -17.40 26.73 -0.02
C LEU A 95 -17.28 26.75 -1.55
N TYR A 96 -16.87 25.63 -2.14
CA TYR A 96 -16.77 25.51 -3.60
C TYR A 96 -18.15 25.68 -4.27
N LEU A 97 -19.19 25.01 -3.75
CA LEU A 97 -20.56 25.14 -4.25
C LEU A 97 -21.12 26.56 -4.09
N LEU A 98 -20.88 27.21 -2.94
CA LEU A 98 -21.32 28.59 -2.70
C LEU A 98 -20.69 29.59 -3.68
N ILE A 99 -19.42 29.38 -4.06
CA ILE A 99 -18.74 30.20 -5.08
C ILE A 99 -19.23 29.84 -6.49
N ALA A 100 -19.47 28.56 -6.78
CA ALA A 100 -19.92 28.09 -8.09
C ALA A 100 -21.33 28.59 -8.43
N VAL A 101 -22.26 28.50 -7.48
CA VAL A 101 -23.66 28.97 -7.60
C VAL A 101 -23.77 30.50 -7.48
N ASP A 102 -22.65 31.19 -7.22
CA ASP A 102 -22.58 32.65 -7.11
C ASP A 102 -23.39 33.23 -5.93
N VAL A 103 -23.68 32.39 -4.92
CA VAL A 103 -24.36 32.77 -3.67
C VAL A 103 -23.52 33.80 -2.92
N ILE A 104 -22.21 33.61 -2.89
CA ILE A 104 -21.26 34.63 -2.45
C ILE A 104 -21.00 35.52 -3.67
N HIS A 105 -21.80 36.59 -3.78
CA HIS A 105 -21.76 37.49 -4.93
C HIS A 105 -20.48 38.33 -4.91
N ILE A 106 -19.40 37.79 -5.47
CA ILE A 106 -18.13 38.48 -5.62
C ILE A 106 -18.26 39.39 -6.84
N ARG A 107 -18.57 40.67 -6.56
CA ARG A 107 -18.94 41.73 -7.52
C ARG A 107 -18.01 41.92 -8.72
N LYS A 108 -16.80 41.37 -8.70
CA LYS A 108 -15.84 41.40 -9.81
C LYS A 108 -15.36 39.99 -10.18
N ASN A 109 -15.49 39.64 -11.47
CA ASN A 109 -15.02 38.36 -12.02
C ASN A 109 -13.52 38.06 -11.75
N LYS A 110 -12.69 39.10 -11.59
CA LYS A 110 -11.27 38.95 -11.25
C LYS A 110 -11.07 38.41 -9.83
N ASP A 111 -11.87 38.88 -8.88
CA ASP A 111 -11.78 38.50 -7.48
C ASP A 111 -12.30 37.07 -7.28
N LYS A 112 -13.33 36.66 -8.04
CA LYS A 112 -13.84 35.28 -8.03
C LYS A 112 -12.75 34.26 -8.40
N LYS A 113 -12.00 34.52 -9.48
CA LYS A 113 -10.89 33.65 -9.90
C LYS A 113 -9.78 33.55 -8.84
N PHE A 114 -9.49 34.67 -8.17
CA PHE A 114 -8.53 34.71 -7.07
C PHE A 114 -8.99 33.84 -5.89
N TRP A 115 -10.25 33.98 -5.45
CA TRP A 115 -10.76 33.19 -4.32
C TRP A 115 -10.87 31.69 -4.63
N VAL A 116 -11.27 31.33 -5.85
CA VAL A 116 -11.26 29.92 -6.30
C VAL A 116 -9.85 29.35 -6.27
N GLU A 117 -8.85 30.14 -6.70
CA GLU A 117 -7.45 29.73 -6.67
C GLU A 117 -6.95 29.51 -5.23
N VAL A 118 -7.22 30.46 -4.33
CA VAL A 118 -6.86 30.34 -2.90
C VAL A 118 -7.50 29.10 -2.27
N LEU A 119 -8.79 28.87 -2.53
CA LEU A 119 -9.50 27.70 -2.01
C LEU A 119 -8.92 26.39 -2.57
N THR A 120 -8.58 26.38 -3.85
CA THR A 120 -7.96 25.21 -4.52
C THR A 120 -6.58 24.92 -3.91
N GLN A 121 -5.75 25.93 -3.68
CA GLN A 121 -4.44 25.76 -3.05
C GLN A 121 -4.56 25.27 -1.59
N LEU A 122 -5.49 25.84 -0.82
CA LEU A 122 -5.72 25.43 0.57
C LEU A 122 -6.18 23.97 0.65
N THR A 123 -7.10 23.58 -0.23
CA THR A 123 -7.57 22.20 -0.38
C THR A 123 -6.44 21.29 -0.83
N ASN A 124 -5.58 21.73 -1.75
CA ASN A 124 -4.43 20.94 -2.19
C ASN A 124 -3.44 20.69 -1.05
N ILE A 125 -3.04 21.72 -0.29
CA ILE A 125 -2.12 21.62 0.85
C ILE A 125 -2.66 20.61 1.88
N GLU A 126 -3.96 20.64 2.13
CA GLU A 126 -4.62 19.67 2.99
C GLU A 126 -4.44 18.24 2.52
N PHE A 127 -4.83 17.96 1.28
CA PHE A 127 -4.73 16.63 0.72
C PHE A 127 -3.29 16.16 0.71
N THR A 128 -2.33 17.02 0.37
CA THR A 128 -0.90 16.70 0.47
C THR A 128 -0.54 16.29 1.89
N PHE A 129 -0.96 17.06 2.89
CA PHE A 129 -0.63 16.78 4.29
C PHE A 129 -1.22 15.45 4.76
N LEU A 130 -2.50 15.18 4.47
CA LEU A 130 -3.13 13.90 4.79
C LEU A 130 -2.43 12.73 4.10
N THR A 131 -2.06 12.90 2.83
CA THR A 131 -1.35 11.90 2.05
C THR A 131 0.04 11.64 2.60
N LEU A 132 0.79 12.68 2.98
CA LEU A 132 2.09 12.55 3.65
C LEU A 132 2.00 11.79 4.98
N LEU A 133 0.93 12.00 5.76
CA LEU A 133 0.74 11.28 7.03
C LEU A 133 0.34 9.82 6.83
N MET A 134 -0.47 9.52 5.82
CA MET A 134 -1.02 8.16 5.59
C MET A 134 -0.08 7.28 4.75
N GLN A 135 0.70 7.86 3.85
CA GLN A 135 1.51 7.11 2.90
C GLN A 135 2.57 6.20 3.55
N PRO A 136 3.34 6.61 4.59
CA PRO A 136 4.37 5.75 5.16
C PRO A 136 3.81 4.40 5.64
N LYS A 137 2.63 4.42 6.26
CA LYS A 137 1.94 3.19 6.69
C LYS A 137 1.53 2.31 5.51
N ARG A 138 1.03 2.92 4.43
CA ARG A 138 0.65 2.22 3.19
C ARG A 138 1.87 1.60 2.51
N LEU A 139 2.99 2.32 2.46
CA LEU A 139 4.21 1.89 1.81
C LEU A 139 4.89 0.73 2.55
N ILE A 140 4.88 0.75 3.89
CA ILE A 140 5.42 -0.35 4.72
C ILE A 140 4.57 -1.63 4.58
N ASN A 141 3.25 -1.49 4.45
CA ASN A 141 2.35 -2.64 4.38
C ASN A 141 2.18 -3.20 2.97
N LEU A 142 2.44 -2.42 1.92
CA LEU A 142 2.40 -2.89 0.54
C LEU A 142 3.28 -4.14 0.27
N PRO A 143 4.58 -4.19 0.63
CA PRO A 143 5.39 -5.38 0.42
C PRO A 143 4.94 -6.56 1.28
N ARG A 144 4.33 -6.31 2.45
CA ARG A 144 3.76 -7.37 3.29
C ARG A 144 2.54 -8.00 2.60
N ALA A 145 1.62 -7.18 2.13
CA ALA A 145 0.44 -7.61 1.38
C ALA A 145 0.83 -8.34 0.08
N ALA A 146 1.86 -7.85 -0.64
CA ALA A 146 2.38 -8.51 -1.83
C ALA A 146 2.86 -9.94 -1.52
N ARG A 147 3.59 -10.14 -0.42
CA ARG A 147 4.05 -11.48 0.01
C ARG A 147 2.90 -12.40 0.37
N ILE A 148 1.90 -11.91 1.11
CA ILE A 148 0.70 -12.67 1.47
C ILE A 148 -0.09 -13.06 0.20
N TRP A 149 -0.30 -12.10 -0.71
CA TRP A 149 -0.98 -12.33 -1.98
C TRP A 149 -0.25 -13.35 -2.87
N TRP A 150 1.07 -13.24 -2.97
CA TRP A 150 1.91 -14.15 -3.74
C TRP A 150 1.82 -15.59 -3.22
N TRP A 151 1.91 -15.76 -1.89
CA TRP A 151 1.73 -17.06 -1.24
C TRP A 151 0.34 -17.64 -1.52
N ASN A 152 -0.71 -16.82 -1.36
CA ASN A 152 -2.09 -17.23 -1.62
C ASN A 152 -2.31 -17.65 -3.08
N THR A 153 -1.74 -16.92 -4.03
CA THR A 153 -1.85 -17.20 -5.47
C THR A 153 -1.15 -18.51 -5.85
N LYS A 154 0.07 -18.74 -5.31
CA LYS A 154 0.82 -19.99 -5.52
C LYS A 154 0.05 -21.20 -4.99
N ASN A 155 -0.50 -21.10 -3.78
CA ASN A 155 -1.22 -22.19 -3.17
C ASN A 155 -2.54 -22.48 -3.87
N THR A 156 -3.29 -21.46 -4.26
CA THR A 156 -4.54 -21.63 -5.04
C THR A 156 -4.27 -22.38 -6.34
N THR A 157 -3.19 -22.02 -7.05
CA THR A 157 -2.79 -22.70 -8.29
C THR A 157 -2.40 -24.16 -8.05
N PHE A 158 -1.65 -24.42 -6.98
CA PHE A 158 -1.27 -25.78 -6.60
C PHE A 158 -2.50 -26.64 -6.27
N PHE A 159 -3.42 -26.13 -5.45
CA PHE A 159 -4.64 -26.85 -5.08
C PHE A 159 -5.56 -27.10 -6.28
N ASN A 160 -5.70 -26.14 -7.19
CA ASN A 160 -6.48 -26.33 -8.43
C ASN A 160 -5.87 -27.43 -9.31
N LYS A 161 -4.54 -27.52 -9.40
CA LYS A 161 -3.84 -28.58 -10.14
C LYS A 161 -4.04 -29.95 -9.50
N VAL A 162 -4.00 -30.05 -8.17
CA VAL A 162 -4.27 -31.31 -7.43
C VAL A 162 -5.73 -31.73 -7.61
N LYS A 163 -6.68 -30.79 -7.49
CA LYS A 163 -8.12 -31.05 -7.67
C LYS A 163 -8.42 -31.58 -9.08
N PHE A 164 -7.82 -30.98 -10.10
CA PHE A 164 -7.98 -31.40 -11.50
C PHE A 164 -7.45 -32.82 -11.76
N ARG A 165 -6.29 -33.18 -11.20
CA ARG A 165 -5.77 -34.55 -11.29
C ARG A 165 -6.71 -35.57 -10.62
N ARG A 166 -7.33 -35.20 -9.50
CA ARG A 166 -8.28 -36.07 -8.81
C ARG A 166 -9.56 -36.28 -9.61
N SER A 167 -10.13 -35.25 -10.22
CA SER A 167 -11.32 -35.40 -11.07
C SER A 167 -11.06 -36.32 -12.27
N ALA A 168 -9.84 -36.31 -12.81
CA ALA A 168 -9.45 -37.23 -13.88
C ALA A 168 -9.32 -38.70 -13.38
N ILE A 169 -8.74 -38.91 -12.20
CA ILE A 169 -8.52 -40.26 -11.64
C ILE A 169 -9.82 -40.88 -11.07
N SER A 170 -10.71 -40.07 -10.48
CA SER A 170 -11.95 -40.56 -9.88
C SER A 170 -12.99 -41.05 -10.90
N GLN A 171 -12.85 -40.75 -12.19
CA GLN A 171 -13.75 -41.32 -13.21
C GLN A 171 -13.44 -42.78 -13.52
N ASP A 172 -12.21 -43.25 -13.25
CA ASP A 172 -11.77 -44.59 -13.66
C ASP A 172 -11.74 -45.60 -12.49
N ILE A 173 -11.85 -45.15 -11.23
CA ILE A 173 -11.63 -46.01 -10.06
C ILE A 173 -12.67 -45.70 -8.96
N GLN A 174 -13.77 -46.48 -8.93
CA GLN A 174 -14.68 -46.59 -7.78
C GLN A 174 -14.04 -47.50 -6.71
N VAL A 175 -13.14 -46.95 -5.90
CA VAL A 175 -12.60 -47.67 -4.73
C VAL A 175 -13.04 -46.95 -3.46
N ASP A 176 -13.84 -47.67 -2.67
CA ASP A 176 -14.35 -47.32 -1.34
C ASP A 176 -13.23 -47.31 -0.27
N LEU A 177 -12.20 -46.48 -0.47
CA LEU A 177 -11.17 -46.23 0.54
C LEU A 177 -11.62 -45.11 1.48
N GLU A 178 -11.73 -45.44 2.77
CA GLU A 178 -12.08 -44.60 3.91
C GLU A 178 -11.63 -43.12 3.77
N GLY A 179 -12.59 -42.24 3.47
CA GLY A 179 -12.37 -40.83 3.15
C GLY A 179 -11.94 -39.93 4.33
N ASN A 180 -11.81 -40.46 5.54
CA ASN A 180 -11.68 -39.64 6.76
C ASN A 180 -10.25 -39.21 7.09
N ASN A 181 -9.22 -39.95 6.66
CA ASN A 181 -7.83 -39.56 6.96
C ASN A 181 -7.27 -38.51 5.99
N TYR A 182 -7.65 -38.56 4.71
CA TYR A 182 -7.12 -37.64 3.70
C TYR A 182 -7.63 -36.19 3.84
N SER A 183 -8.85 -36.00 4.34
CA SER A 183 -9.42 -34.66 4.58
C SER A 183 -8.58 -33.87 5.60
N ASN A 184 -8.11 -34.54 6.66
CA ASN A 184 -7.28 -33.93 7.70
C ASN A 184 -5.93 -33.45 7.15
N TYR A 185 -5.23 -34.25 6.35
CA TYR A 185 -3.97 -33.82 5.71
C TYR A 185 -4.18 -32.65 4.73
N LEU A 186 -5.31 -32.63 4.02
CA LEU A 186 -5.64 -31.52 3.11
C LEU A 186 -5.98 -30.23 3.87
N GLN A 187 -6.57 -30.36 5.06
CA GLN A 187 -6.91 -29.24 5.92
C GLN A 187 -5.65 -28.67 6.62
N GLU A 188 -4.74 -29.54 7.04
CA GLU A 188 -3.49 -29.14 7.68
C GLU A 188 -2.52 -28.48 6.69
N SER A 189 -2.45 -28.98 5.46
CA SER A 189 -1.66 -28.36 4.38
C SER A 189 -2.21 -27.02 3.87
N LYS A 190 -3.45 -26.67 4.20
CA LYS A 190 -4.03 -25.34 3.89
C LYS A 190 -3.60 -24.26 4.87
N LYS A 191 -3.07 -24.64 6.04
CA LYS A 191 -2.69 -23.65 7.06
C LYS A 191 -1.50 -22.82 6.55
N PRO A 192 -1.59 -21.48 6.59
CA PRO A 192 -0.46 -20.63 6.25
C PRO A 192 0.74 -20.90 7.18
N PRO A 193 1.98 -20.88 6.64
CA PRO A 193 3.18 -20.89 7.47
C PRO A 193 3.15 -19.75 8.50
N ASP A 194 3.76 -19.96 9.67
CA ASP A 194 3.71 -19.00 10.78
C ASP A 194 4.21 -17.61 10.42
N TYR A 195 5.20 -17.51 9.52
CA TYR A 195 5.69 -16.21 9.05
C TYR A 195 4.65 -15.44 8.22
N ILE A 196 3.78 -16.13 7.47
CA ILE A 196 2.67 -15.49 6.73
C ILE A 196 1.60 -15.02 7.71
N ARG A 197 1.32 -15.82 8.74
CA ARG A 197 0.37 -15.45 9.80
C ARG A 197 0.80 -14.20 10.55
N GLU A 198 2.08 -14.12 10.90
CA GLU A 198 2.67 -12.94 11.53
C GLU A 198 2.60 -11.69 10.63
N LEU A 199 2.79 -11.86 9.31
CA LEU A 199 2.60 -10.75 8.36
C LEU A 199 1.13 -10.31 8.30
N GLN A 200 0.19 -11.24 8.27
CA GLN A 200 -1.24 -10.94 8.26
C GLN A 200 -1.66 -10.20 9.54
N ARG A 201 -1.16 -10.63 10.70
CA ARG A 201 -1.35 -9.95 11.99
C ARG A 201 -0.85 -8.50 11.96
N LYS A 202 0.37 -8.27 11.47
CA LYS A 202 0.94 -6.90 11.35
C LYS A 202 0.13 -5.99 10.42
N VAL A 203 -0.42 -6.55 9.35
CA VAL A 203 -1.30 -5.81 8.43
C VAL A 203 -2.65 -5.53 9.10
N HIS A 204 -3.23 -6.49 9.81
CA HIS A 204 -4.47 -6.32 10.60
C HIS A 204 -4.33 -5.22 11.66
N GLU A 205 -3.24 -5.21 12.41
CA GLU A 205 -2.94 -4.15 13.39
C GLU A 205 -2.86 -2.75 12.75
N SER A 206 -2.42 -2.69 11.50
CA SER A 206 -2.35 -1.43 10.75
C SER A 206 -3.69 -1.01 10.15
N TYR A 207 -4.55 -1.99 9.83
CA TYR A 207 -5.82 -1.81 9.13
C TYR A 207 -6.93 -2.54 9.87
N ASN A 208 -7.59 -1.83 10.80
CA ASN A 208 -8.67 -2.36 11.62
C ASN A 208 -9.85 -2.95 10.80
N TRP A 209 -9.99 -2.57 9.52
CA TRP A 209 -11.01 -3.10 8.61
C TRP A 209 -10.60 -4.43 7.95
N TYR A 210 -9.32 -4.79 7.96
CA TYR A 210 -8.81 -6.05 7.42
C TYR A 210 -8.90 -7.13 8.49
N ASN A 211 -10.00 -7.88 8.59
CA ASN A 211 -10.14 -8.92 9.62
C ASN A 211 -9.22 -10.13 9.36
N TYR A 212 -8.46 -10.53 10.38
CA TYR A 212 -7.57 -11.70 10.33
C TYR A 212 -8.20 -12.90 11.06
N GLU A 213 -8.25 -14.04 10.36
CA GLU A 213 -9.04 -15.24 10.71
C GLU A 213 -8.50 -16.01 11.92
N ASP A 214 -7.21 -15.88 12.26
CA ASP A 214 -6.55 -16.65 13.34
C ASP A 214 -7.06 -16.25 14.75
N SER A 215 -7.75 -15.12 14.88
CA SER A 215 -8.41 -14.69 16.13
C SER A 215 -9.72 -15.43 16.44
N LEU A 216 -10.24 -16.22 15.50
CA LEU A 216 -11.49 -16.95 15.68
C LEU A 216 -11.30 -18.32 16.29
N SER A 217 -10.17 -19.00 16.07
CA SER A 217 -10.04 -20.44 16.32
C SER A 217 -10.37 -20.92 17.75
N GLU A 218 -10.36 -20.06 18.77
CA GLU A 218 -10.71 -20.45 20.15
C GLU A 218 -12.11 -19.97 20.60
N GLU A 219 -12.72 -18.98 19.94
CA GLU A 219 -14.09 -18.50 20.23
C GLU A 219 -15.12 -18.86 19.13
N SER A 220 -14.67 -19.47 18.01
CA SER A 220 -15.45 -19.59 16.77
C SER A 220 -16.60 -20.59 16.81
N GLU A 221 -16.70 -21.51 17.76
CA GLU A 221 -17.86 -22.42 17.79
C GLU A 221 -19.16 -21.73 18.21
N LYS A 222 -19.12 -20.53 18.80
CA LYS A 222 -20.34 -19.82 19.26
C LYS A 222 -20.72 -18.58 18.47
N MET A 223 -19.90 -18.12 17.52
CA MET A 223 -20.12 -16.85 16.80
C MET A 223 -20.23 -16.99 15.27
N GLU A 224 -20.53 -18.19 14.76
CA GLU A 224 -20.50 -18.54 13.34
C GLU A 224 -21.55 -17.81 12.46
N GLN A 225 -22.47 -17.01 13.03
CA GLN A 225 -23.53 -16.34 12.28
C GLN A 225 -23.31 -14.84 11.97
N ARG A 226 -22.19 -14.21 12.34
CA ARG A 226 -21.96 -12.76 12.05
C ARG A 226 -20.60 -12.40 11.45
N LYS A 227 -19.98 -13.25 10.61
CA LYS A 227 -18.73 -12.91 9.93
C LYS A 227 -18.79 -13.05 8.41
N GLU A 228 -19.82 -12.46 7.81
CA GLU A 228 -19.73 -12.09 6.40
C GLU A 228 -19.00 -10.76 6.25
N ILE A 229 -17.72 -10.89 5.91
CA ILE A 229 -16.93 -10.17 4.89
C ILE A 229 -15.47 -10.25 5.36
N ILE A 230 -14.87 -11.40 5.05
CA ILE A 230 -13.45 -11.69 5.19
C ILE A 230 -12.80 -11.12 3.93
N CYS A 231 -12.07 -10.02 4.05
CA CYS A 231 -11.34 -9.43 2.93
C CYS A 231 -10.24 -10.40 2.48
N SER A 232 -10.35 -10.96 1.26
CA SER A 232 -9.35 -11.90 0.77
C SER A 232 -7.98 -11.22 0.63
N PRO A 233 -6.85 -11.94 0.77
CA PRO A 233 -5.52 -11.36 0.58
C PRO A 233 -5.34 -10.63 -0.76
N SER A 234 -6.03 -11.09 -1.80
CA SER A 234 -6.05 -10.43 -3.11
C SER A 234 -6.76 -9.08 -3.09
N LYS A 235 -7.90 -8.97 -2.40
CA LYS A 235 -8.61 -7.70 -2.23
C LYS A 235 -7.76 -6.69 -1.45
N LEU A 236 -7.17 -7.12 -0.32
CA LEU A 236 -6.26 -6.30 0.47
C LEU A 236 -5.10 -5.75 -0.37
N PHE A 237 -4.44 -6.62 -1.12
CA PHE A 237 -3.32 -6.22 -1.97
C PHE A 237 -3.75 -5.21 -3.04
N PHE A 238 -4.90 -5.44 -3.69
CA PHE A 238 -5.44 -4.55 -4.70
C PHE A 238 -5.82 -3.18 -4.12
N ILE A 239 -6.49 -3.14 -2.97
CA ILE A 239 -6.81 -1.92 -2.23
C ILE A 239 -5.55 -1.10 -1.93
N LEU A 240 -4.49 -1.76 -1.45
CA LEU A 240 -3.23 -1.08 -1.15
C LEU A 240 -2.54 -0.54 -2.41
N ILE A 241 -2.60 -1.24 -3.54
CA ILE A 241 -2.09 -0.72 -4.82
C ILE A 241 -2.87 0.53 -5.23
N LEU A 242 -4.20 0.46 -5.25
CA LEU A 242 -5.05 1.59 -5.64
C LEU A 242 -4.81 2.82 -4.77
N TRP A 243 -4.71 2.65 -3.45
CA TRP A 243 -4.36 3.76 -2.57
C TRP A 243 -2.99 4.36 -2.86
N ASN A 244 -1.97 3.55 -3.21
CA ASN A 244 -0.65 4.09 -3.55
C ASN A 244 -0.67 4.83 -4.89
N ILE A 245 -1.42 4.33 -5.89
CA ILE A 245 -1.62 5.02 -7.17
C ILE A 245 -2.34 6.36 -6.94
N GLY A 246 -3.41 6.37 -6.15
CA GLY A 246 -4.14 7.58 -5.78
C GLY A 246 -3.22 8.61 -5.10
N CYS A 247 -2.39 8.19 -4.14
CA CYS A 247 -1.39 9.08 -3.53
C CYS A 247 -0.38 9.62 -4.54
N LEU A 248 0.10 8.79 -5.47
CA LEU A 248 1.05 9.22 -6.50
C LEU A 248 0.43 10.26 -7.43
N SER A 249 -0.83 10.05 -7.84
CA SER A 249 -1.57 11.01 -8.66
C SER A 249 -1.78 12.34 -7.93
N GLN A 250 -2.09 12.30 -6.63
CA GLN A 250 -2.18 13.50 -5.80
C GLN A 250 -0.86 14.26 -5.73
N TYR A 251 0.28 13.59 -5.61
CA TYR A 251 1.58 14.28 -5.70
C TYR A 251 1.79 14.96 -7.05
N GLY A 252 1.40 14.32 -8.15
CA GLY A 252 1.40 14.95 -9.47
C GLY A 252 0.54 16.22 -9.52
N ILE A 253 -0.67 16.17 -8.95
CA ILE A 253 -1.55 17.34 -8.84
C ILE A 253 -0.89 18.44 -8.00
N CYS A 254 -0.25 18.08 -6.88
CA CYS A 254 0.43 19.04 -6.02
C CYS A 254 1.57 19.75 -6.76
N VAL A 255 2.37 19.00 -7.53
CA VAL A 255 3.45 19.55 -8.34
C VAL A 255 2.89 20.54 -9.37
N ILE A 256 1.81 20.19 -10.07
CA ILE A 256 1.18 21.10 -11.04
C ILE A 256 0.67 22.37 -10.35
N LEU A 257 -0.01 22.24 -9.21
CA LEU A 257 -0.61 23.39 -8.53
C LEU A 257 0.41 24.32 -7.88
N TRP A 258 1.50 23.78 -7.33
CA TRP A 258 2.53 24.56 -6.65
C TRP A 258 3.58 25.17 -7.59
N PHE A 259 4.00 24.44 -8.62
CA PHE A 259 5.09 24.90 -9.48
C PHE A 259 4.62 25.63 -10.74
N LEU A 260 3.36 25.44 -11.18
CA LEU A 260 2.86 26.07 -12.39
C LEU A 260 1.85 27.18 -12.05
N PRO A 261 2.09 28.42 -12.52
CA PRO A 261 1.14 29.50 -12.34
C PRO A 261 -0.15 29.17 -13.10
N GLN A 262 -1.29 29.65 -12.59
CA GLN A 262 -2.64 29.31 -13.07
C GLN A 262 -2.80 29.38 -14.61
N LYS A 263 -2.15 30.37 -15.26
CA LYS A 263 -2.23 30.57 -16.72
C LYS A 263 -1.45 29.54 -17.56
N GLN A 264 -0.52 28.81 -16.94
CA GLN A 264 0.38 27.86 -17.61
C GLN A 264 0.12 26.42 -17.16
N ARG A 265 -0.92 26.17 -16.35
CA ARG A 265 -1.23 24.83 -15.89
C ARG A 265 -1.72 23.98 -17.06
N PRO A 266 -1.12 22.80 -17.30
CA PRO A 266 -1.58 21.91 -18.35
C PRO A 266 -2.89 21.28 -17.89
N GLU A 267 -4.00 21.71 -18.50
CA GLU A 267 -5.35 21.30 -18.12
C GLU A 267 -5.53 19.78 -18.24
N LEU A 268 -5.01 19.19 -19.32
CA LEU A 268 -5.19 17.78 -19.62
C LEU A 268 -4.53 16.85 -18.57
N PRO A 269 -3.22 16.96 -18.24
CA PRO A 269 -2.62 16.21 -17.14
C PRO A 269 -3.34 16.40 -15.80
N TYR A 270 -3.76 17.64 -15.48
CA TYR A 270 -4.47 17.92 -14.24
C TYR A 270 -5.80 17.17 -14.16
N ILE A 271 -6.60 17.18 -15.24
CA ILE A 271 -7.87 16.46 -15.33
C ILE A 271 -7.64 14.95 -15.22
N ILE A 272 -6.66 14.40 -15.95
CA ILE A 272 -6.35 12.96 -15.92
C ILE A 272 -5.95 12.51 -14.52
N LEU A 273 -5.03 13.22 -13.86
CA LEU A 273 -4.59 12.88 -12.50
C LEU A 273 -5.73 13.00 -11.49
N SER A 274 -6.59 14.00 -11.65
CA SER A 274 -7.77 14.17 -10.80
C SER A 274 -8.75 13.01 -10.98
N ALA A 275 -9.01 12.60 -12.22
CA ALA A 275 -9.87 11.46 -12.53
C ALA A 275 -9.32 10.14 -11.96
N ILE A 276 -8.01 9.89 -12.09
CA ILE A 276 -7.35 8.72 -11.49
C ILE A 276 -7.50 8.73 -9.96
N THR A 277 -7.30 9.88 -9.34
CA THR A 277 -7.44 10.03 -7.88
C THR A 277 -8.86 9.69 -7.43
N VAL A 278 -9.88 10.28 -8.05
CA VAL A 278 -11.29 10.01 -7.75
C VAL A 278 -11.63 8.53 -7.97
N PHE A 279 -11.18 7.97 -9.08
CA PHE A 279 -11.41 6.56 -9.41
C PHE A 279 -10.80 5.62 -8.36
N CYS A 280 -9.55 5.86 -7.95
CA CYS A 280 -8.89 5.04 -6.94
C CYS A 280 -9.61 5.11 -5.59
N GLU A 281 -10.06 6.29 -5.16
CA GLU A 281 -10.79 6.45 -3.90
C GLU A 281 -12.18 5.80 -3.97
N VAL A 282 -12.94 6.01 -5.05
CA VAL A 282 -14.28 5.42 -5.22
C VAL A 282 -14.22 3.90 -5.28
N ILE A 283 -13.32 3.31 -6.06
CA ILE A 283 -13.18 1.85 -6.11
C ILE A 283 -12.76 1.29 -4.76
N THR A 284 -11.82 1.94 -4.08
CA THR A 284 -11.38 1.46 -2.77
C THR A 284 -12.47 1.57 -1.71
N PHE A 285 -13.39 2.52 -1.84
CA PHE A 285 -14.56 2.63 -0.98
C PHE A 285 -15.60 1.53 -1.22
N ILE A 286 -15.74 1.07 -2.48
CA ILE A 286 -16.70 0.02 -2.86
C ILE A 286 -16.20 -1.39 -2.48
N LEU A 287 -14.87 -1.61 -2.48
CA LEU A 287 -14.23 -2.91 -2.27
C LEU A 287 -14.06 -3.32 -0.81
#